data_AF-A0A7W7R271-F1
#
_entry.id   AF-A0A7W7R271-F1
#
_cell.length_a   1.000
_cell.length_b   1.000
_cell.length_c   1.000
_cell.angle_alpha   90.00
_cell.angle_beta   90.00
_cell.angle_gamma   90.00
#
_symmetry.space_group_name_H-M   'P 1'
#
loop_
_entity.id
_entity.type
_entity.pdbx_description
1 polymer ?
#
loop_
_entity_poly.entity_id
_entity_poly.type
_entity_poly.pdbx_seq_one_letter_code
_entity_poly.pdbx_strand_id
1 'polypeptide(L)'
;MRRTRTGIRGRSVAVLLALGLTTMGTFATTAAAFDNPRSAEWHLDALHMPEVWQTSTGAGITVAVIDSGVKADVPDLVGQVLPGKDFSGLPGGPTTDADGHGTGMASIIAGSGKSFNGKGATGLAPGSKILPLRVNSTSSVSSSETLKQVDEAIDYATDNGAQIISISLAMRDVDLNSGDLTGLKTAVDYAIGKGRLIVAGAGNSGQQGNPVMYPAAMPGVAAIAAYDEQGNHTAESEYGPYIALAGPGQDIYSACTDPSGYCQSHGTSDATALTAATAAILWQVHPTWTGNQILRVLMNTANKPNDGSNRSDYIGFGNASPRNAIHYTGDPGPADVNPLIAAGIGIAPSGAASAPASAPASAAASAPATAAPTGPAASSASPAPAPVKSASGKSSSSLPLIIGGAVLAVLVIGGVAFFLVRRKRAATPPAPPAAPYGYPTPPQMPPGSNTTPAPGFGPPPAFGPGQPYGQQQSYPQQPPAQGNPYQQQPPQV
;
A
#
# COMPACT_ATOMS: atom_id res chain seq x y z
N MET A 1 -8.32 -84.13 -10.81
CA MET A 1 -9.07 -83.84 -9.57
C MET A 1 -8.78 -82.39 -9.20
N ARG A 2 -9.73 -81.44 -9.36
CA ARG A 2 -10.47 -80.78 -8.25
C ARG A 2 -9.55 -80.58 -7.02
N ARG A 3 -9.25 -79.38 -6.51
CA ARG A 3 -10.16 -78.29 -6.11
C ARG A 3 -9.33 -77.08 -5.60
N THR A 4 -9.74 -75.85 -5.96
CA THR A 4 -9.96 -74.63 -5.12
C THR A 4 -9.01 -74.28 -3.96
N ARG A 5 -8.74 -73.04 -3.53
CA ARG A 5 -9.03 -71.63 -3.88
C ARG A 5 -8.27 -70.80 -2.82
N THR A 6 -8.07 -69.50 -3.12
CA THR A 6 -8.03 -68.35 -2.19
C THR A 6 -6.89 -68.17 -1.19
N GLY A 7 -6.26 -66.99 -1.28
CA GLY A 7 -5.45 -66.42 -0.21
C GLY A 7 -4.76 -65.10 -0.56
N ILE A 8 -5.42 -64.17 -1.26
CA ILE A 8 -4.93 -62.79 -1.38
C ILE A 8 -5.10 -62.13 -0.01
N ARG A 9 -4.01 -61.95 0.73
CA ARG A 9 -3.97 -61.09 1.91
C ARG A 9 -3.62 -59.68 1.47
N GLY A 10 -4.65 -58.84 1.41
CA GLY A 10 -4.49 -57.39 1.42
C GLY A 10 -3.85 -56.96 2.74
N ARG A 11 -2.85 -56.08 2.62
CA ARG A 11 -2.49 -55.17 3.70
C ARG A 11 -2.66 -53.76 3.16
N SER A 12 -3.84 -53.23 3.43
CA SER A 12 -4.13 -51.80 3.40
C SER A 12 -3.21 -51.11 4.41
N VAL A 13 -2.29 -50.28 3.93
CA VAL A 13 -1.75 -49.15 4.69
C VAL A 13 -2.04 -47.93 3.83
N ALA A 14 -3.27 -47.44 3.95
CA ALA A 14 -3.63 -46.12 3.45
C ALA A 14 -2.99 -45.11 4.41
N VAL A 15 -1.93 -44.45 3.94
CA VAL A 15 -1.35 -43.29 4.61
C VAL A 15 -2.34 -42.14 4.49
N LEU A 16 -2.93 -41.79 5.63
CA LEU A 16 -3.50 -40.48 5.91
C LEU A 16 -2.37 -39.46 5.95
N LEU A 17 -2.46 -38.44 5.08
CA LEU A 17 -2.17 -37.02 5.36
C LEU A 17 -2.38 -36.21 4.08
N ALA A 18 -3.66 -36.09 3.72
CA ALA A 18 -4.15 -34.92 3.00
C ALA A 18 -4.87 -34.07 4.04
N LEU A 19 -4.35 -32.88 4.33
CA LEU A 19 -5.09 -31.64 4.53
C LEU A 19 -4.10 -30.53 4.91
N GLY A 20 -3.87 -29.64 3.97
CA GLY A 20 -3.21 -28.36 4.14
C GLY A 20 -3.81 -27.36 3.15
N LEU A 21 -5.14 -27.42 2.94
CA LEU A 21 -5.87 -26.25 2.50
C LEU A 21 -6.00 -25.37 3.74
N THR A 22 -5.18 -24.33 3.86
CA THR A 22 -5.55 -23.19 4.66
C THR A 22 -6.70 -22.49 3.94
N THR A 23 -7.90 -22.95 4.27
CA THR A 23 -9.11 -22.15 4.16
C THR A 23 -8.83 -20.81 4.83
N MET A 24 -8.93 -19.69 4.11
CA MET A 24 -9.37 -18.44 4.74
C MET A 24 -10.74 -18.76 5.33
N GLY A 25 -10.74 -19.14 6.61
CA GLY A 25 -11.94 -19.36 7.38
C GLY A 25 -12.55 -18.00 7.62
N THR A 26 -13.42 -17.57 6.73
CA THR A 26 -14.36 -16.51 7.04
C THR A 26 -15.26 -17.06 8.14
N PHE A 27 -14.98 -16.66 9.37
CA PHE A 27 -16.03 -16.66 10.37
C PHE A 27 -17.05 -15.65 9.85
N ALA A 28 -18.12 -16.15 9.24
CA ALA A 28 -19.36 -15.39 9.13
C ALA A 28 -19.84 -15.16 10.55
N THR A 29 -19.29 -14.14 11.20
CA THR A 29 -19.97 -13.50 12.31
C THR A 29 -21.33 -13.11 11.73
N THR A 30 -22.40 -13.59 12.37
CA THR A 30 -23.73 -13.06 12.13
C THR A 30 -23.59 -11.54 12.08
N ALA A 31 -24.00 -10.92 10.97
CA ALA A 31 -24.02 -9.48 10.82
C ALA A 31 -24.84 -8.90 11.98
N ALA A 32 -24.18 -8.62 13.11
CA ALA A 32 -24.55 -7.48 13.91
C ALA A 32 -24.48 -6.35 12.89
N ALA A 33 -25.64 -5.77 12.57
CA ALA A 33 -25.66 -4.47 11.96
C ALA A 33 -24.81 -3.61 12.88
N PHE A 34 -23.55 -3.38 12.51
CA PHE A 34 -22.75 -2.40 13.17
C PHE A 34 -23.43 -1.11 12.77
N ASP A 35 -24.28 -0.59 13.65
CA ASP A 35 -24.81 0.77 13.54
C ASP A 35 -23.68 1.80 13.78
N ASN A 36 -22.46 1.33 14.04
CA ASN A 36 -21.27 2.10 14.33
C ASN A 36 -19.95 1.38 13.91
N PRO A 37 -19.68 1.20 12.59
CA PRO A 37 -18.40 0.72 12.08
C PRO A 37 -17.17 1.35 12.73
N ARG A 38 -17.20 2.68 12.96
CA ARG A 38 -16.15 3.46 13.63
C ARG A 38 -15.69 2.89 14.97
N SER A 39 -16.55 2.20 15.72
CA SER A 39 -16.19 1.63 17.03
C SER A 39 -15.27 0.41 16.99
N ALA A 40 -15.08 -0.19 15.81
CA ALA A 40 -14.17 -1.33 15.62
C ALA A 40 -12.75 -0.89 15.19
N GLU A 41 -12.53 0.40 14.93
CA GLU A 41 -11.27 0.93 14.39
C GLU A 41 -10.29 1.33 15.51
N TRP A 42 -9.87 0.33 16.30
CA TRP A 42 -8.95 0.50 17.45
C TRP A 42 -7.70 1.32 17.08
N HIS A 43 -7.19 1.12 15.87
CA HIS A 43 -5.96 1.73 15.37
C HIS A 43 -6.05 3.26 15.33
N LEU A 44 -7.23 3.84 15.07
CA LEU A 44 -7.39 5.30 15.06
C LEU A 44 -7.41 5.88 16.48
N ASP A 45 -7.87 5.11 17.47
CA ASP A 45 -7.84 5.52 18.87
C ASP A 45 -6.41 5.40 19.43
N ALA A 46 -5.71 4.29 19.14
CA ALA A 46 -4.32 4.08 19.50
C ALA A 46 -3.37 5.13 18.89
N LEU A 47 -3.69 5.64 17.69
CA LEU A 47 -2.94 6.71 17.03
C LEU A 47 -3.43 8.12 17.39
N HIS A 48 -4.41 8.25 18.31
CA HIS A 48 -4.97 9.52 18.78
C HIS A 48 -5.50 10.42 17.65
N MET A 49 -6.21 9.82 16.71
CA MET A 49 -6.67 10.51 15.51
C MET A 49 -7.71 11.60 15.76
N PRO A 50 -8.66 11.49 16.72
CA PRO A 50 -9.57 12.59 17.04
C PRO A 50 -8.87 13.92 17.39
N GLU A 51 -7.72 13.86 18.05
CA GLU A 51 -6.90 15.04 18.34
C GLU A 51 -6.09 15.50 17.13
N VAL A 52 -5.51 14.56 16.37
CA VAL A 52 -4.75 14.86 15.15
C VAL A 52 -5.62 15.58 14.10
N TRP A 53 -6.87 15.12 13.92
CA TRP A 53 -7.81 15.68 12.94
C TRP A 53 -8.23 17.13 13.22
N GLN A 54 -8.01 17.64 14.44
CA GLN A 54 -8.19 19.07 14.73
C GLN A 54 -7.14 19.94 14.02
N THR A 55 -6.01 19.35 13.62
CA THR A 55 -4.90 20.03 12.93
C THR A 55 -4.85 19.65 11.45
N SER A 56 -4.96 18.36 11.13
CA SER A 56 -4.78 17.84 9.78
C SER A 56 -5.64 16.61 9.53
N THR A 57 -6.23 16.54 8.33
CA THR A 57 -7.01 15.41 7.84
C THR A 57 -6.39 14.79 6.58
N GLY A 58 -5.22 15.26 6.13
CA GLY A 58 -4.62 14.94 4.83
C GLY A 58 -5.24 15.71 3.65
N ALA A 59 -5.98 16.79 3.91
CA ALA A 59 -6.60 17.60 2.88
C ALA A 59 -5.58 18.14 1.87
N GLY A 60 -5.89 18.01 0.58
CA GLY A 60 -5.03 18.44 -0.52
C GLY A 60 -3.91 17.44 -0.88
N ILE A 61 -3.83 16.30 -0.19
CA ILE A 61 -2.88 15.25 -0.48
C ILE A 61 -3.55 14.14 -1.31
N THR A 62 -2.90 13.76 -2.40
CA THR A 62 -3.26 12.62 -3.23
C THR A 62 -2.35 11.45 -2.91
N VAL A 63 -2.96 10.32 -2.57
CA VAL A 63 -2.29 9.04 -2.35
C VAL A 63 -2.63 8.13 -3.53
N ALA A 64 -1.62 7.73 -4.31
CA ALA A 64 -1.77 6.67 -5.29
C ALA A 64 -1.80 5.31 -4.59
N VAL A 65 -2.78 4.49 -4.94
CA VAL A 65 -2.95 3.13 -4.43
C VAL A 65 -2.71 2.18 -5.59
N ILE A 66 -1.53 1.54 -5.60
CA ILE A 66 -1.16 0.53 -6.59
C ILE A 66 -1.59 -0.84 -6.06
N ASP A 67 -2.72 -1.35 -6.56
CA ASP A 67 -3.42 -2.50 -5.96
C ASP A 67 -4.38 -3.18 -6.97
N SER A 68 -5.34 -3.99 -6.50
CA SER A 68 -6.32 -4.74 -7.28
C SER A 68 -7.40 -3.89 -7.98
N GLY A 69 -7.40 -2.58 -7.75
CA GLY A 69 -8.42 -1.61 -8.16
C GLY A 69 -9.13 -1.01 -6.95
N VAL A 70 -10.02 -0.03 -7.15
CA VAL A 70 -10.80 0.58 -6.05
C VAL A 70 -12.26 0.76 -6.43
N LYS A 71 -13.16 0.08 -5.73
CA LYS A 71 -14.60 0.24 -5.92
C LYS A 71 -15.08 1.57 -5.32
N ALA A 72 -15.14 2.60 -6.17
CA ALA A 72 -15.40 3.99 -5.78
C ALA A 72 -16.83 4.28 -5.28
N ASP A 73 -17.79 3.38 -5.55
CA ASP A 73 -19.19 3.52 -5.13
C ASP A 73 -19.50 2.84 -3.79
N VAL A 74 -18.49 2.29 -3.10
CA VAL A 74 -18.62 1.93 -1.68
C VAL A 74 -18.98 3.19 -0.89
N PRO A 75 -20.03 3.17 -0.04
CA PRO A 75 -20.59 4.37 0.59
C PRO A 75 -19.56 5.29 1.26
N ASP A 76 -18.60 4.74 2.01
CA ASP A 76 -17.58 5.55 2.69
C ASP A 76 -16.46 6.06 1.78
N LEU A 77 -16.37 5.61 0.52
CA LEU A 77 -15.41 6.09 -0.48
C LEU A 77 -15.99 7.05 -1.51
N VAL A 78 -17.29 7.32 -1.48
CA VAL A 78 -17.95 8.23 -2.42
C VAL A 78 -17.31 9.61 -2.35
N GLY A 79 -16.77 10.06 -3.49
CA GLY A 79 -16.08 11.34 -3.63
C GLY A 79 -14.62 11.35 -3.17
N GLN A 80 -14.07 10.23 -2.70
CA GLN A 80 -12.66 10.11 -2.28
C GLN A 80 -11.74 9.62 -3.41
N VAL A 81 -12.30 8.90 -4.38
CA VAL A 81 -11.55 8.25 -5.47
C VAL A 81 -11.52 9.14 -6.72
N LEU A 82 -10.32 9.44 -7.20
CA LEU A 82 -10.05 10.18 -8.44
C LEU A 82 -10.14 9.25 -9.67
N PRO A 83 -10.24 9.80 -10.89
CA PRO A 83 -9.96 9.04 -12.09
C PRO A 83 -8.54 8.48 -12.03
N GLY A 84 -8.39 7.17 -12.24
CA GLY A 84 -7.11 6.48 -12.21
C GLY A 84 -6.80 5.75 -13.50
N LYS A 85 -5.93 4.72 -13.43
CA LYS A 85 -5.51 3.95 -14.59
C LYS A 85 -5.41 2.45 -14.29
N ASP A 86 -5.76 1.65 -15.29
CA ASP A 86 -5.69 0.19 -15.24
C ASP A 86 -4.49 -0.30 -16.06
N PHE A 87 -3.58 -1.02 -15.41
CA PHE A 87 -2.42 -1.68 -15.98
C PHE A 87 -2.57 -3.21 -15.97
N SER A 88 -3.63 -3.73 -15.34
CA SER A 88 -3.83 -5.17 -15.09
C SER A 88 -4.16 -5.98 -16.36
N GLY A 89 -4.63 -5.30 -17.41
CA GLY A 89 -5.20 -5.94 -18.60
C GLY A 89 -6.54 -6.63 -18.36
N LEU A 90 -7.12 -6.51 -17.16
CA LEU A 90 -8.42 -7.06 -16.80
C LEU A 90 -9.56 -6.14 -17.26
N PRO A 91 -10.78 -6.67 -17.47
CA PRO A 91 -11.93 -5.83 -17.76
C PRO A 91 -12.30 -4.95 -16.57
N GLY A 92 -12.94 -3.79 -16.85
CA GLY A 92 -13.60 -2.96 -15.83
C GLY A 92 -12.84 -1.70 -15.38
N GLY A 93 -11.58 -1.52 -15.78
CA GLY A 93 -10.82 -0.30 -15.49
C GLY A 93 -10.40 -0.16 -14.01
N PRO A 94 -9.85 1.01 -13.62
CA PRO A 94 -9.22 1.20 -12.31
C PRO A 94 -10.19 1.17 -11.13
N THR A 95 -11.47 1.43 -11.39
CA THR A 95 -12.51 1.43 -10.36
C THR A 95 -13.23 0.10 -10.19
N THR A 96 -12.74 -0.95 -10.86
CA THR A 96 -13.21 -2.32 -10.66
C THR A 96 -12.25 -3.06 -9.75
N ASP A 97 -12.79 -3.63 -8.68
CA ASP A 97 -12.01 -4.38 -7.71
C ASP A 97 -12.75 -5.67 -7.35
N ALA A 98 -12.41 -6.75 -8.07
CA ALA A 98 -13.03 -8.05 -7.86
C ALA A 98 -12.43 -8.81 -6.66
N ASP A 99 -11.24 -8.42 -6.23
CA ASP A 99 -10.53 -8.99 -5.09
C ASP A 99 -10.96 -8.30 -3.78
N GLY A 100 -11.19 -6.98 -3.83
CA GLY A 100 -11.63 -6.16 -2.70
C GLY A 100 -10.49 -5.54 -1.89
N HIS A 101 -9.25 -6.01 -2.08
CA HIS A 101 -8.09 -5.57 -1.31
C HIS A 101 -7.79 -4.08 -1.50
N GLY A 102 -7.69 -3.60 -2.74
CA GLY A 102 -7.42 -2.19 -3.02
C GLY A 102 -8.53 -1.25 -2.53
N THR A 103 -9.79 -1.69 -2.55
CA THR A 103 -10.91 -0.97 -1.92
C THR A 103 -10.73 -0.83 -0.41
N GLY A 104 -10.32 -1.92 0.26
CA GLY A 104 -9.98 -1.89 1.69
C GLY A 104 -8.85 -0.91 1.98
N MET A 105 -7.76 -0.95 1.19
CA MET A 105 -6.61 -0.04 1.34
C MET A 105 -7.03 1.42 1.17
N ALA A 106 -7.83 1.71 0.15
CA ALA A 106 -8.37 3.05 -0.08
C ALA A 106 -9.25 3.52 1.08
N SER A 107 -10.06 2.63 1.67
CA SER A 107 -10.88 2.94 2.85
C SER A 107 -10.04 3.23 4.08
N ILE A 108 -8.98 2.44 4.33
CA ILE A 108 -8.06 2.65 5.46
C ILE A 108 -7.36 4.01 5.33
N ILE A 109 -7.01 4.42 4.10
CA ILE A 109 -6.35 5.71 3.87
C ILE A 109 -7.34 6.88 4.00
N ALA A 110 -8.44 6.83 3.26
CA ALA A 110 -9.30 8.00 3.01
C ALA A 110 -10.80 7.73 3.15
N GLY A 111 -11.22 6.66 3.83
CA GLY A 111 -12.62 6.44 4.17
C GLY A 111 -13.25 7.69 4.80
N SER A 112 -14.37 8.15 4.27
CA SER A 112 -14.98 9.42 4.68
C SER A 112 -15.74 9.33 6.01
N GLY A 113 -16.05 8.11 6.48
CA GLY A 113 -16.85 7.87 7.68
C GLY A 113 -18.31 8.35 7.59
N LYS A 114 -18.77 8.83 6.43
CA LYS A 114 -20.07 9.53 6.29
C LYS A 114 -21.27 8.58 6.34
N SER A 115 -21.07 7.29 6.09
CA SER A 115 -22.12 6.29 6.21
C SER A 115 -22.61 6.17 7.65
N PHE A 116 -23.75 5.50 7.87
CA PHE A 116 -24.32 5.27 9.22
C PHE A 116 -24.48 6.56 10.05
N ASN A 117 -24.88 7.66 9.40
CA ASN A 117 -25.00 8.98 10.02
C ASN A 117 -23.69 9.50 10.63
N GLY A 118 -22.58 9.37 9.90
CA GLY A 118 -21.25 9.83 10.35
C GLY A 118 -20.52 8.82 11.23
N LYS A 119 -20.88 7.54 11.16
CA LYS A 119 -20.30 6.46 11.95
C LYS A 119 -19.70 5.34 11.10
N GLY A 120 -19.61 5.55 9.79
CA GLY A 120 -19.03 4.62 8.84
C GLY A 120 -17.53 4.40 9.07
N ALA A 121 -16.91 3.58 8.23
CA ALA A 121 -15.48 3.37 8.31
C ALA A 121 -14.75 4.66 7.92
N THR A 122 -13.86 5.10 8.80
CA THR A 122 -13.12 6.36 8.67
C THR A 122 -11.67 6.04 8.40
N GLY A 123 -11.14 6.53 7.28
CA GLY A 123 -9.72 6.41 7.00
C GLY A 123 -8.91 7.31 7.91
N LEU A 124 -7.63 7.01 8.09
CA LEU A 124 -6.74 7.81 8.93
C LEU A 124 -6.56 9.24 8.39
N ALA A 125 -6.57 9.42 7.07
CA ALA A 125 -6.47 10.71 6.40
C ALA A 125 -7.71 11.00 5.53
N PRO A 126 -8.88 11.24 6.15
CA PRO A 126 -10.18 11.32 5.45
C PRO A 126 -10.31 12.56 4.54
N GLY A 127 -9.40 13.52 4.61
CA GLY A 127 -9.31 14.65 3.68
C GLY A 127 -8.50 14.36 2.41
N SER A 128 -7.75 13.26 2.37
CA SER A 128 -6.95 12.87 1.20
C SER A 128 -7.82 12.41 0.03
N LYS A 129 -7.21 12.36 -1.16
CA LYS A 129 -7.79 11.73 -2.34
C LYS A 129 -7.00 10.51 -2.77
N ILE A 130 -7.72 9.51 -3.28
CA ILE A 130 -7.14 8.25 -3.76
C ILE A 130 -7.00 8.30 -5.27
N LEU A 131 -5.80 8.09 -5.79
CA LEU A 131 -5.56 7.81 -7.21
C LEU A 131 -5.46 6.29 -7.40
N PRO A 132 -6.50 5.61 -7.92
CA PRO A 132 -6.51 4.15 -8.01
C PRO A 132 -5.71 3.66 -9.22
N LEU A 133 -4.70 2.84 -8.98
CA LEU A 133 -3.84 2.27 -10.03
C LEU A 133 -3.92 0.75 -9.96
N ARG A 134 -4.68 0.18 -10.89
CA ARG A 134 -5.01 -1.24 -10.88
C ARG A 134 -3.92 -2.06 -11.58
N VAL A 135 -3.41 -3.08 -10.89
CA VAL A 135 -2.45 -4.06 -11.44
C VAL A 135 -2.98 -5.48 -11.27
N ASN A 136 -2.40 -6.45 -11.97
CA ASN A 136 -2.76 -7.85 -11.88
C ASN A 136 -1.77 -8.58 -10.98
N SER A 137 -2.21 -8.93 -9.76
CA SER A 137 -1.45 -9.75 -8.80
C SER A 137 -1.98 -11.20 -8.71
N THR A 138 -2.88 -11.59 -9.62
CA THR A 138 -3.43 -12.95 -9.62
C THR A 138 -2.40 -13.96 -10.13
N SER A 139 -2.58 -15.24 -9.80
CA SER A 139 -1.73 -16.33 -10.29
C SER A 139 -1.80 -16.56 -11.81
N SER A 140 -2.53 -15.72 -12.56
CA SER A 140 -2.62 -15.79 -14.03
C SER A 140 -1.48 -15.06 -14.74
N VAL A 141 -0.72 -14.23 -14.02
CA VAL A 141 0.48 -13.54 -14.51
C VAL A 141 1.68 -13.88 -13.63
N SER A 142 2.90 -13.67 -14.15
CA SER A 142 4.12 -13.90 -13.38
C SER A 142 4.43 -12.71 -12.48
N SER A 143 5.24 -12.94 -11.44
CA SER A 143 5.77 -11.87 -10.57
C SER A 143 6.50 -10.78 -11.36
N SER A 144 7.27 -11.14 -12.40
CA SER A 144 7.92 -10.16 -13.28
C SER A 144 6.92 -9.29 -14.05
N GLU A 145 5.82 -9.88 -14.53
CA GLU A 145 4.79 -9.13 -15.26
C GLU A 145 4.02 -8.19 -14.31
N THR A 146 3.65 -8.68 -13.12
CA THR A 146 3.06 -7.83 -12.07
C THR A 146 4.00 -6.69 -11.70
N LEU A 147 5.30 -6.97 -11.52
CA LEU A 147 6.27 -5.94 -11.16
C LEU A 147 6.43 -4.89 -12.25
N LYS A 148 6.44 -5.28 -13.53
CA LYS A 148 6.45 -4.34 -14.66
C LYS A 148 5.22 -3.42 -14.65
N GLN A 149 4.04 -3.93 -14.30
CA GLN A 149 2.83 -3.11 -14.14
C GLN A 149 2.95 -2.15 -12.96
N VAL A 150 3.59 -2.58 -11.86
CA VAL A 150 3.90 -1.71 -10.71
C VAL A 150 4.86 -0.59 -11.12
N ASP A 151 5.90 -0.87 -11.89
CA ASP A 151 6.84 0.14 -12.38
C ASP A 151 6.12 1.22 -13.20
N GLU A 152 5.27 0.81 -14.15
CA GLU A 152 4.47 1.72 -14.98
C GLU A 152 3.45 2.52 -14.15
N ALA A 153 2.91 1.93 -13.09
CA ALA A 153 2.00 2.59 -12.17
C ALA A 153 2.73 3.62 -11.28
N ILE A 154 3.97 3.36 -10.85
CA ILE A 154 4.82 4.32 -10.12
C ILE A 154 5.08 5.55 -10.99
N ASP A 155 5.47 5.35 -12.26
CA ASP A 155 5.70 6.46 -13.20
C ASP A 155 4.42 7.28 -13.42
N TYR A 156 3.28 6.60 -13.63
CA TYR A 156 2.01 7.28 -13.81
C TYR A 156 1.58 8.06 -12.56
N ALA A 157 1.70 7.49 -11.36
CA ALA A 157 1.40 8.18 -10.11
C ALA A 157 2.24 9.46 -9.97
N THR A 158 3.53 9.36 -10.30
CA THR A 158 4.50 10.44 -10.23
C THR A 158 4.10 11.61 -11.12
N ASP A 159 3.63 11.33 -12.33
CA ASP A 159 3.22 12.33 -13.31
C ASP A 159 1.80 12.88 -13.07
N ASN A 160 0.94 12.13 -12.37
CA ASN A 160 -0.47 12.48 -12.17
C ASN A 160 -0.78 13.01 -10.76
N GLY A 161 0.20 13.69 -10.16
CA GLY A 161 -0.02 14.55 -9.00
C GLY A 161 -0.14 13.83 -7.66
N ALA A 162 0.16 12.53 -7.57
CA ALA A 162 0.25 11.85 -6.28
C ALA A 162 1.49 12.34 -5.53
N GLN A 163 1.33 12.71 -4.25
CA GLN A 163 2.46 12.99 -3.36
C GLN A 163 3.04 11.70 -2.78
N ILE A 164 2.16 10.73 -2.49
CA ILE A 164 2.48 9.46 -1.84
C ILE A 164 2.03 8.32 -2.75
N ILE A 165 2.87 7.31 -2.89
CA ILE A 165 2.61 6.08 -3.63
C ILE A 165 2.60 4.94 -2.63
N SER A 166 1.43 4.36 -2.40
CA SER A 166 1.20 3.23 -1.50
C SER A 166 1.10 1.96 -2.33
N ILE A 167 1.95 0.98 -2.02
CA ILE A 167 2.03 -0.29 -2.75
C ILE A 167 1.83 -1.44 -1.77
N SER A 168 0.64 -2.02 -1.77
CA SER A 168 0.29 -3.13 -0.88
C SER A 168 0.43 -4.47 -1.61
N LEU A 169 1.56 -4.65 -2.29
CA LEU A 169 1.92 -5.82 -3.10
C LEU A 169 3.36 -6.22 -2.82
N ALA A 170 3.64 -7.51 -2.88
CA ALA A 170 4.95 -8.06 -2.54
C ALA A 170 5.27 -9.26 -3.44
N MET A 171 6.42 -9.22 -4.11
CA MET A 171 6.96 -10.30 -4.93
C MET A 171 8.27 -10.78 -4.33
N ARG A 172 8.44 -12.09 -4.19
CA ARG A 172 9.68 -12.66 -3.63
C ARG A 172 10.84 -12.42 -4.58
N ASP A 173 11.99 -12.08 -4.04
CA ASP A 173 13.25 -11.91 -4.79
C ASP A 173 13.56 -13.11 -5.70
N VAL A 174 13.32 -14.33 -5.21
CA VAL A 174 13.56 -15.58 -5.97
C VAL A 174 12.68 -15.75 -7.21
N ASP A 175 11.59 -14.99 -7.32
CA ASP A 175 10.68 -15.01 -8.47
C ASP A 175 10.96 -13.85 -9.46
N LEU A 176 12.01 -13.05 -9.21
CA LEU A 176 12.40 -11.90 -10.01
C LEU A 176 13.79 -12.08 -10.63
N ASN A 177 14.04 -11.37 -11.72
CA ASN A 177 15.36 -11.32 -12.36
C ASN A 177 16.00 -9.92 -12.25
N SER A 178 17.27 -9.81 -12.60
CA SER A 178 18.02 -8.53 -12.52
C SER A 178 17.44 -7.42 -13.39
N GLY A 179 16.81 -7.75 -14.51
CA GLY A 179 16.13 -6.80 -15.38
C GLY A 179 14.89 -6.21 -14.70
N ASP A 180 14.10 -7.04 -14.02
CA ASP A 180 12.92 -6.59 -13.27
C ASP A 180 13.34 -5.60 -12.16
N LEU A 181 14.38 -5.94 -11.39
CA LEU A 181 14.87 -5.07 -10.32
C LEU A 181 15.49 -3.77 -10.85
N THR A 182 16.06 -3.78 -12.06
CA THR A 182 16.57 -2.57 -12.72
C THR A 182 15.42 -1.66 -13.16
N GLY A 183 14.33 -2.24 -13.70
CA GLY A 183 13.10 -1.52 -14.04
C GLY A 183 12.51 -0.83 -12.82
N LEU A 184 12.30 -1.60 -11.75
CA LEU A 184 11.77 -1.08 -10.49
C LEU A 184 12.66 0.04 -9.92
N LYS A 185 13.98 -0.15 -9.89
CA LYS A 185 14.90 0.89 -9.40
C LYS A 185 14.79 2.18 -10.20
N THR A 186 14.61 2.08 -11.52
CA THR A 186 14.44 3.24 -12.40
C THR A 186 13.17 4.02 -12.07
N ALA A 187 12.03 3.34 -11.91
CA ALA A 187 10.76 3.97 -11.53
C ALA A 187 10.82 4.59 -10.12
N VAL A 188 11.44 3.89 -9.16
CA VAL A 188 11.65 4.39 -7.79
C VAL A 188 12.50 5.65 -7.77
N ASP A 189 13.64 5.65 -8.49
CA ASP A 189 14.52 6.82 -8.58
C ASP A 189 13.81 8.01 -9.24
N TYR A 190 13.00 7.76 -10.27
CA TYR A 190 12.20 8.79 -10.93
C TYR A 190 11.21 9.44 -9.96
N ALA A 191 10.43 8.64 -9.24
CA ALA A 191 9.47 9.11 -8.25
C ALA A 191 10.15 9.92 -7.11
N ILE A 192 11.25 9.40 -6.55
CA ILE A 192 12.02 10.10 -5.51
C ILE A 192 12.59 11.42 -6.04
N GLY A 193 13.14 11.42 -7.27
CA GLY A 193 13.65 12.62 -7.93
C GLY A 193 12.58 13.68 -8.21
N LYS A 194 11.31 13.28 -8.29
CA LYS A 194 10.14 14.17 -8.36
C LYS A 194 9.55 14.51 -6.99
N GLY A 195 10.25 14.15 -5.91
CA GLY A 195 9.85 14.46 -4.55
C GLY A 195 8.69 13.63 -4.02
N ARG A 196 8.40 12.45 -4.63
CA ARG A 196 7.34 11.55 -4.16
C ARG A 196 7.84 10.68 -3.01
N LEU A 197 6.93 10.30 -2.13
CA LEU A 197 7.16 9.27 -1.13
C LEU A 197 6.62 7.94 -1.64
N ILE A 198 7.40 6.86 -1.54
CA ILE A 198 6.94 5.50 -1.83
C ILE A 198 6.97 4.69 -0.53
N VAL A 199 5.84 4.09 -0.19
CA VAL A 199 5.70 3.13 0.92
C VAL A 199 5.21 1.80 0.38
N ALA A 200 5.76 0.69 0.87
CA ALA A 200 5.36 -0.64 0.43
C ALA A 200 5.38 -1.65 1.59
N GLY A 201 4.45 -2.60 1.54
CA GLY A 201 4.33 -3.64 2.57
C GLY A 201 5.53 -4.59 2.54
N ALA A 202 6.07 -4.89 3.72
CA ALA A 202 7.23 -5.78 3.83
C ALA A 202 6.94 -7.22 3.36
N GLY A 203 5.68 -7.66 3.42
CA GLY A 203 5.22 -9.00 3.07
C GLY A 203 4.42 -9.64 4.23
N ASN A 204 3.88 -10.84 4.00
CA ASN A 204 3.13 -11.61 5.01
C ASN A 204 3.61 -13.07 5.15
N SER A 205 4.90 -13.33 4.89
CA SER A 205 5.56 -14.65 4.95
C SER A 205 6.70 -14.72 5.97
N GLY A 206 6.72 -13.84 6.98
CA GLY A 206 7.72 -13.80 8.05
C GLY A 206 7.92 -15.14 8.77
N GLN A 207 6.83 -15.86 9.10
CA GLN A 207 6.89 -17.23 9.65
C GLN A 207 7.14 -18.33 8.61
N GLN A 208 7.07 -17.99 7.32
CA GLN A 208 7.18 -18.90 6.19
C GLN A 208 8.50 -18.71 5.44
N GLY A 209 9.59 -18.60 6.22
CA GLY A 209 10.95 -18.47 5.70
C GLY A 209 11.43 -17.02 5.55
N ASN A 210 10.59 -16.03 5.85
CA ASN A 210 10.94 -14.60 5.86
C ASN A 210 11.67 -14.17 4.56
N PRO A 211 11.06 -14.39 3.37
CA PRO A 211 11.70 -14.03 2.11
C PRO A 211 11.92 -12.52 2.02
N VAL A 212 12.91 -12.11 1.24
CA VAL A 212 13.04 -10.71 0.83
C VAL A 212 11.99 -10.42 -0.24
N MET A 213 11.24 -9.34 -0.05
CA MET A 213 10.13 -8.96 -0.91
C MET A 213 10.36 -7.60 -1.59
N TYR A 214 10.04 -7.51 -2.87
CA TYR A 214 10.03 -6.27 -3.64
C TYR A 214 8.58 -5.83 -3.96
N PRO A 215 8.28 -4.53 -4.00
CA PRO A 215 9.23 -3.41 -4.04
C PRO A 215 9.76 -2.93 -2.67
N ALA A 216 9.24 -3.43 -1.55
CA ALA A 216 9.61 -2.94 -0.22
C ALA A 216 11.12 -2.96 0.06
N ALA A 217 11.83 -4.01 -0.33
CA ALA A 217 13.28 -4.09 -0.14
C ALA A 217 14.10 -3.16 -1.04
N MET A 218 13.51 -2.53 -2.07
CA MET A 218 14.23 -1.66 -3.00
C MET A 218 14.78 -0.40 -2.29
N PRO A 219 16.08 -0.07 -2.41
CA PRO A 219 16.62 1.15 -1.82
C PRO A 219 15.85 2.40 -2.28
N GLY A 220 15.40 3.20 -1.30
CA GLY A 220 14.59 4.39 -1.52
C GLY A 220 13.09 4.19 -1.26
N VAL A 221 12.60 2.94 -1.24
CA VAL A 221 11.23 2.59 -0.83
C VAL A 221 11.19 2.38 0.68
N ALA A 222 10.20 2.95 1.36
CA ALA A 222 9.98 2.70 2.78
C ALA A 222 9.23 1.37 2.97
N ALA A 223 9.96 0.32 3.34
CA ALA A 223 9.39 -0.97 3.73
C ALA A 223 8.64 -0.86 5.07
N ILE A 224 7.36 -1.22 5.07
CA ILE A 224 6.46 -1.10 6.22
C ILE A 224 6.16 -2.48 6.79
N ALA A 225 6.58 -2.71 8.03
CA ALA A 225 6.20 -3.88 8.83
C ALA A 225 4.87 -3.66 9.56
N ALA A 226 4.28 -4.74 10.09
CA ALA A 226 2.99 -4.69 10.79
C ALA A 226 3.12 -4.98 12.29
N TYR A 227 2.29 -4.33 13.09
CA TYR A 227 2.12 -4.61 14.52
C TYR A 227 0.63 -4.73 14.93
N ASP A 228 0.36 -5.39 16.06
CA ASP A 228 -0.97 -5.62 16.63
C ASP A 228 -1.40 -4.55 17.65
N GLU A 229 -2.62 -4.64 18.19
CA GLU A 229 -3.14 -3.68 19.18
C GLU A 229 -2.26 -3.55 20.44
N GLN A 230 -1.48 -4.58 20.77
CA GLN A 230 -0.55 -4.57 21.91
C GLN A 230 0.83 -3.99 21.54
N GLY A 231 1.01 -3.57 20.29
CA GLY A 231 2.27 -3.04 19.77
C GLY A 231 3.31 -4.10 19.46
N ASN A 232 2.94 -5.38 19.42
CA ASN A 232 3.85 -6.46 19.04
C ASN A 232 3.91 -6.57 17.53
N HIS A 233 5.09 -6.83 16.99
CA HIS A 233 5.26 -7.19 15.58
C HIS A 233 4.40 -8.42 15.24
N THR A 234 3.63 -8.36 14.15
CA THR A 234 2.75 -9.48 13.77
C THR A 234 3.56 -10.67 13.28
N ALA A 235 3.08 -11.87 13.56
CA ALA A 235 3.74 -13.12 13.20
C ALA A 235 4.07 -13.24 11.70
N GLU A 236 3.19 -12.74 10.85
CA GLU A 236 3.29 -12.83 9.40
C GLU A 236 4.21 -11.79 8.78
N SER A 237 4.45 -10.66 9.45
CA SER A 237 5.22 -9.56 8.88
C SER A 237 6.67 -9.96 8.63
N GLU A 238 7.17 -9.65 7.44
CA GLU A 238 8.57 -9.79 7.11
C GLU A 238 9.41 -8.83 7.95
N TYR A 239 10.61 -9.27 8.31
CA TYR A 239 11.54 -8.50 9.13
C TYR A 239 12.95 -8.57 8.54
N GLY A 240 13.77 -7.56 8.81
CA GLY A 240 15.15 -7.51 8.34
C GLY A 240 15.76 -6.11 8.30
N PRO A 241 16.98 -5.99 7.77
CA PRO A 241 17.73 -4.74 7.75
C PRO A 241 17.13 -3.67 6.81
N TYR A 242 16.16 -4.04 5.98
CA TYR A 242 15.49 -3.14 5.04
C TYR A 242 14.21 -2.51 5.60
N ILE A 243 13.69 -2.96 6.75
CA ILE A 243 12.49 -2.37 7.36
C ILE A 243 12.76 -0.92 7.77
N ALA A 244 11.87 -0.02 7.31
CA ALA A 244 11.96 1.41 7.56
C ALA A 244 11.10 1.84 8.76
N LEU A 245 9.84 1.44 8.77
CA LEU A 245 8.85 1.80 9.79
C LEU A 245 7.88 0.63 9.99
N ALA A 246 7.04 0.72 11.02
CA ALA A 246 5.89 -0.16 11.17
C ALA A 246 4.58 0.61 11.40
N GLY A 247 3.46 -0.02 11.03
CA GLY A 247 2.10 0.48 11.23
C GLY A 247 1.17 -0.59 11.80
N PRO A 248 -0.03 -0.23 12.29
CA PRO A 248 -1.03 -1.21 12.70
C PRO A 248 -1.39 -2.12 11.53
N GLY A 249 -1.40 -3.43 11.72
CA GLY A 249 -1.68 -4.39 10.65
C GLY A 249 -2.37 -5.66 11.12
N GLN A 250 -2.98 -5.66 12.31
CA GLN A 250 -3.82 -6.75 12.79
C GLN A 250 -5.20 -6.20 13.15
N ASP A 251 -6.24 -6.94 12.80
CA ASP A 251 -7.62 -6.65 13.17
C ASP A 251 -8.08 -5.25 12.71
N ILE A 252 -7.67 -4.86 11.50
CA ILE A 252 -7.95 -3.54 10.93
C ILE A 252 -9.31 -3.55 10.26
N TYR A 253 -10.17 -2.63 10.68
CA TYR A 253 -11.53 -2.53 10.16
C TYR A 253 -11.60 -1.50 9.03
N SER A 254 -12.33 -1.81 7.96
CA SER A 254 -12.48 -0.92 6.80
C SER A 254 -13.77 -1.16 6.02
N ALA A 255 -14.18 -0.21 5.18
CA ALA A 255 -15.19 -0.46 4.16
C ALA A 255 -14.59 -1.29 3.02
N CYS A 256 -15.35 -2.26 2.53
CA CYS A 256 -14.86 -3.22 1.54
C CYS A 256 -15.95 -3.58 0.51
N THR A 257 -15.64 -4.49 -0.40
CA THR A 257 -16.54 -4.91 -1.49
C THR A 257 -17.53 -6.00 -1.09
N ASP A 258 -17.40 -6.58 0.12
CA ASP A 258 -18.29 -7.63 0.61
C ASP A 258 -19.73 -7.14 0.76
N PRO A 259 -20.73 -8.04 0.70
CA PRO A 259 -22.14 -7.68 0.87
C PRO A 259 -22.47 -7.01 2.22
N SER A 260 -21.67 -7.24 3.27
CA SER A 260 -21.79 -6.54 4.56
C SER A 260 -21.40 -5.05 4.46
N GLY A 261 -20.63 -4.67 3.44
CA GLY A 261 -20.04 -3.35 3.25
C GLY A 261 -18.78 -3.09 4.06
N TYR A 262 -18.45 -3.97 5.02
CA TYR A 262 -17.33 -3.79 5.95
C TYR A 262 -16.64 -5.10 6.27
N CYS A 263 -15.33 -5.02 6.42
CA CYS A 263 -14.43 -6.13 6.61
C CYS A 263 -13.42 -5.84 7.71
N GLN A 264 -12.94 -6.90 8.32
CA GLN A 264 -11.74 -6.90 9.15
C GLN A 264 -10.63 -7.59 8.37
N SER A 265 -9.47 -6.96 8.29
CA SER A 265 -8.28 -7.44 7.58
C SER A 265 -7.05 -7.45 8.49
N HIS A 266 -5.99 -8.04 7.98
CA HIS A 266 -4.67 -8.04 8.59
C HIS A 266 -3.60 -8.12 7.49
N GLY A 267 -2.38 -7.69 7.81
CA GLY A 267 -1.23 -7.72 6.93
C GLY A 267 -0.42 -6.45 6.92
N THR A 268 0.77 -6.54 6.33
CA THR A 268 1.61 -5.37 6.03
C THR A 268 0.97 -4.43 5.01
N SER A 269 -0.01 -4.89 4.24
CA SER A 269 -0.87 -4.05 3.39
C SER A 269 -1.57 -2.95 4.21
N ASP A 270 -2.25 -3.33 5.29
CA ASP A 270 -3.00 -2.41 6.15
C ASP A 270 -2.06 -1.42 6.85
N ALA A 271 -0.91 -1.93 7.33
CA ALA A 271 0.14 -1.11 7.92
C ALA A 271 0.71 -0.08 6.92
N THR A 272 0.86 -0.49 5.66
CA THR A 272 1.32 0.38 4.56
C THR A 272 0.32 1.49 4.29
N ALA A 273 -0.98 1.15 4.19
CA ALA A 273 -2.06 2.10 4.01
C ALA A 273 -2.11 3.13 5.16
N LEU A 274 -2.03 2.68 6.41
CA LEU A 274 -2.01 3.57 7.57
C LEU A 274 -0.75 4.45 7.64
N THR A 275 0.40 3.93 7.21
CA THR A 275 1.64 4.72 7.14
C THR A 275 1.58 5.76 6.01
N ALA A 276 1.01 5.41 4.85
CA ALA A 276 0.74 6.35 3.76
C ALA A 276 -0.19 7.48 4.23
N ALA A 277 -1.26 7.13 4.95
CA ALA A 277 -2.17 8.12 5.52
C ALA A 277 -1.49 9.00 6.56
N THR A 278 -0.62 8.44 7.41
CA THR A 278 0.17 9.20 8.39
C THR A 278 1.10 10.19 7.69
N ALA A 279 1.71 9.81 6.58
CA ALA A 279 2.48 10.72 5.74
C ALA A 279 1.60 11.83 5.16
N ALA A 280 0.37 11.54 4.73
CA ALA A 280 -0.56 12.54 4.20
C ALA A 280 -0.99 13.56 5.28
N ILE A 281 -1.24 13.09 6.51
CA ILE A 281 -1.50 13.96 7.67
C ILE A 281 -0.35 14.96 7.86
N LEU A 282 0.89 14.47 7.87
CA LEU A 282 2.07 15.33 8.04
C LEU A 282 2.26 16.28 6.85
N TRP A 283 2.04 15.80 5.63
CA TRP A 283 2.27 16.58 4.42
C TRP A 283 1.28 17.74 4.28
N GLN A 284 0.04 17.60 4.76
CA GLN A 284 -0.88 18.74 4.83
C GLN A 284 -0.32 19.86 5.74
N VAL A 285 0.31 19.52 6.86
CA VAL A 285 0.91 20.50 7.80
C VAL A 285 2.13 21.17 7.16
N HIS A 286 2.87 20.43 6.34
CA HIS A 286 4.08 20.92 5.67
C HIS A 286 4.00 20.77 4.14
N PRO A 287 3.15 21.56 3.47
CA PRO A 287 2.83 21.36 2.05
C PRO A 287 4.01 21.66 1.11
N THR A 288 5.07 22.31 1.60
CA THR A 288 6.27 22.64 0.81
C THR A 288 7.37 21.60 0.92
N TRP A 289 7.21 20.57 1.74
CA TRP A 289 8.22 19.51 1.88
C TRP A 289 8.15 18.49 0.75
N THR A 290 9.27 17.80 0.53
CA THR A 290 9.36 16.64 -0.37
C THR A 290 9.08 15.34 0.38
N GLY A 291 8.86 14.25 -0.36
CA GLY A 291 8.70 12.91 0.20
C GLY A 291 9.88 12.48 1.07
N ASN A 292 11.10 12.87 0.72
CA ASN A 292 12.30 12.60 1.53
C ASN A 292 12.25 13.29 2.90
N GLN A 293 11.81 14.55 2.94
CA GLN A 293 11.65 15.33 4.16
C GLN A 293 10.54 14.76 5.04
N ILE A 294 9.39 14.41 4.45
CA ILE A 294 8.27 13.76 5.13
C ILE A 294 8.74 12.43 5.74
N LEU A 295 9.38 11.56 4.96
CA LEU A 295 9.89 10.29 5.45
C LEU A 295 10.89 10.44 6.59
N ARG A 296 11.82 11.41 6.48
CA ARG A 296 12.81 11.68 7.53
C ARG A 296 12.14 12.08 8.83
N VAL A 297 11.14 12.95 8.78
CA VAL A 297 10.39 13.36 9.98
C VAL A 297 9.64 12.18 10.57
N LEU A 298 8.95 11.37 9.76
CA LEU A 298 8.28 10.15 10.23
C LEU A 298 9.26 9.21 10.94
N MET A 299 10.46 8.97 10.39
CA MET A 299 11.50 8.15 11.02
C MET A 299 12.01 8.74 12.34
N ASN A 300 12.10 10.06 12.44
CA ASN A 300 12.60 10.75 13.63
C ASN A 300 11.56 10.82 14.75
N THR A 301 10.27 10.91 14.41
CA THR A 301 9.17 11.03 15.37
C THR A 301 8.45 9.71 15.67
N ALA A 302 8.84 8.63 15.00
CA ALA A 302 8.33 7.30 15.25
C ALA A 302 8.54 6.86 16.71
N ASN A 303 7.60 6.08 17.24
CA ASN A 303 7.76 5.45 18.55
C ASN A 303 8.85 4.39 18.47
N LYS A 304 9.96 4.63 19.16
CA LYS A 304 11.21 3.85 19.05
C LYS A 304 11.07 2.44 19.64
N PRO A 305 11.95 1.50 19.25
CA PRO A 305 12.10 0.22 19.93
C PRO A 305 12.26 0.37 21.46
N ASN A 306 11.62 -0.53 22.21
CA ASN A 306 11.60 -0.49 23.67
C ASN A 306 12.96 -0.85 24.32
N ASP A 307 13.91 -1.38 23.55
CA ASP A 307 15.26 -1.73 24.02
C ASP A 307 16.24 -0.55 23.98
N GLY A 308 15.78 0.65 23.60
CA GLY A 308 16.60 1.86 23.48
C GLY A 308 17.43 1.93 22.20
N SER A 309 17.31 0.96 21.30
CA SER A 309 17.91 1.04 19.97
C SER A 309 17.22 2.10 19.11
N ASN A 310 17.98 2.72 18.20
CA ASN A 310 17.41 3.67 17.25
C ASN A 310 16.64 2.99 16.10
N ARG A 311 16.85 1.68 15.92
CA ARG A 311 16.27 0.85 14.87
C ARG A 311 16.30 -0.62 15.29
N SER A 312 15.25 -1.38 14.93
CA SER A 312 15.25 -2.85 14.95
C SER A 312 14.90 -3.42 13.57
N ASP A 313 15.16 -4.71 13.37
CA ASP A 313 14.76 -5.40 12.12
C ASP A 313 13.25 -5.65 12.02
N TYR A 314 12.51 -5.52 13.12
CA TYR A 314 11.08 -5.80 13.18
C TYR A 314 10.22 -4.57 12.93
N ILE A 315 10.62 -3.39 13.44
CA ILE A 315 9.83 -2.15 13.28
C ILE A 315 10.62 -1.03 12.62
N GLY A 316 11.82 -1.32 12.12
CA GLY A 316 12.70 -0.30 11.56
C GLY A 316 12.99 0.79 12.58
N PHE A 317 12.85 2.05 12.18
CA PHE A 317 13.07 3.22 13.04
C PHE A 317 11.94 3.45 14.06
N GLY A 318 10.89 2.62 14.04
CA GLY A 318 9.80 2.65 15.00
C GLY A 318 8.41 2.61 14.36
N ASN A 319 7.40 2.66 15.22
CA ASN A 319 6.00 2.73 14.78
C ASN A 319 5.66 4.15 14.34
N ALA A 320 5.12 4.32 13.12
CA ALA A 320 4.70 5.61 12.61
C ALA A 320 3.65 6.24 13.54
N SER A 321 3.87 7.51 13.91
CA SER A 321 3.04 8.22 14.91
C SER A 321 2.57 9.56 14.33
N PRO A 322 1.31 9.68 13.86
CA PRO A 322 0.78 10.94 13.34
C PRO A 322 0.78 12.02 14.42
N ARG A 323 0.42 11.68 15.67
CA ARG A 323 0.45 12.62 16.81
C ARG A 323 1.84 13.23 17.02
N ASN A 324 2.90 12.43 17.03
CA ASN A 324 4.25 12.99 17.22
C ASN A 324 4.70 13.79 15.99
N ALA A 325 4.37 13.31 14.79
CA ALA A 325 4.78 13.92 13.54
C ALA A 325 4.20 15.33 13.35
N ILE A 326 2.91 15.54 13.61
CA ILE A 326 2.25 16.86 13.42
C ILE A 326 2.78 17.96 14.35
N HIS A 327 3.47 17.60 15.43
CA HIS A 327 4.09 18.54 16.36
C HIS A 327 5.55 18.85 16.01
N TYR A 328 6.09 18.28 14.93
CA TYR A 328 7.45 18.54 14.50
C TYR A 328 7.57 19.95 13.90
N THR A 329 8.40 20.79 14.50
CA THR A 329 8.67 22.17 14.02
C THR A 329 10.14 22.39 13.62
N GLY A 330 10.92 21.32 13.53
CA GLY A 330 12.36 21.38 13.21
C GLY A 330 12.64 21.49 11.70
N ASP A 331 13.93 21.51 11.36
CA ASP A 331 14.39 21.37 9.97
C ASP A 331 14.25 19.91 9.52
N PRO A 332 13.42 19.60 8.51
CA PRO A 332 13.26 18.24 8.01
C PRO A 332 14.49 17.74 7.22
N GLY A 333 15.55 18.54 7.12
CA GLY A 333 16.77 18.24 6.41
C GLY A 333 16.66 18.47 4.89
N PRO A 334 17.70 18.11 4.13
CA PRO A 334 17.74 18.32 2.68
C PRO A 334 16.62 17.58 1.94
N ALA A 335 16.07 18.26 0.92
CA ALA A 335 14.93 17.81 0.12
C ALA A 335 15.27 16.69 -0.88
N ASP A 336 16.51 16.65 -1.33
CA ASP A 336 17.07 15.78 -2.38
C ASP A 336 17.83 14.57 -1.83
N VAL A 337 18.03 14.48 -0.51
CA VAL A 337 18.66 13.33 0.13
C VAL A 337 17.59 12.36 0.62
N ASN A 338 17.58 11.13 0.12
CA ASN A 338 16.71 10.09 0.66
C ASN A 338 17.28 9.56 1.99
N PRO A 339 16.51 9.61 3.10
CA PRO A 339 17.00 9.22 4.43
C PRO A 339 17.30 7.73 4.57
N LEU A 340 16.64 6.86 3.80
CA LEU A 340 16.88 5.42 3.83
C LEU A 340 18.21 5.07 3.15
N ILE A 341 18.44 5.64 1.96
CA ILE A 341 19.71 5.45 1.24
C ILE A 341 20.88 5.99 2.08
N ALA A 342 20.74 7.16 2.69
CA ALA A 342 21.75 7.74 3.56
C ALA A 342 22.05 6.87 4.81
N ALA A 343 21.04 6.13 5.29
CA ALA A 343 21.17 5.19 6.40
C ALA A 343 21.58 3.76 5.98
N GLY A 344 21.79 3.51 4.68
CA GLY A 344 22.12 2.17 4.16
C GLY A 344 20.96 1.17 4.26
N ILE A 345 19.72 1.65 4.23
CA ILE A 345 18.50 0.84 4.36
C ILE A 345 17.99 0.45 2.96
N GLY A 346 17.71 -0.83 2.80
CA GLY A 346 17.30 -1.46 1.55
C GLY A 346 18.28 -2.55 1.12
N ILE A 347 17.86 -3.39 0.18
CA ILE A 347 18.67 -4.45 -0.42
C ILE A 347 18.87 -4.08 -1.88
N ALA A 348 20.08 -3.64 -2.22
CA ALA A 348 20.41 -3.31 -3.60
C ALA A 348 20.34 -4.57 -4.48
N PRO A 349 19.83 -4.46 -5.71
CA PRO A 349 19.84 -5.57 -6.66
C PRO A 349 21.27 -6.08 -6.87
N SER A 350 21.48 -7.39 -6.79
CA SER A 350 22.77 -8.01 -7.05
C SER A 350 23.20 -7.71 -8.50
N GLY A 351 24.19 -6.84 -8.68
CA GLY A 351 24.67 -6.37 -9.99
C GLY A 351 24.73 -4.85 -10.14
N ALA A 352 24.09 -4.08 -9.25
CA ALA A 352 24.29 -2.64 -9.18
C ALA A 352 25.64 -2.35 -8.51
N ALA A 353 26.70 -2.21 -9.32
CA ALA A 353 27.95 -1.64 -8.84
C ALA A 353 27.64 -0.26 -8.23
N SER A 354 27.74 -0.15 -6.91
CA SER A 354 27.70 1.12 -6.21
C SER A 354 28.80 2.02 -6.76
N ALA A 355 28.43 3.04 -7.53
CA ALA A 355 29.34 4.13 -7.83
C ALA A 355 29.72 4.77 -6.48
N PRO A 356 31.02 4.90 -6.16
CA PRO A 356 31.42 5.53 -4.90
C PRO A 356 30.92 6.97 -4.90
N ALA A 357 30.35 7.38 -3.76
CA ALA A 357 29.96 8.75 -3.50
C ALA A 357 31.14 9.68 -3.85
N SER A 358 30.92 10.58 -4.81
CA SER A 358 31.88 11.62 -5.12
C SER A 358 31.92 12.58 -3.93
N ALA A 359 33.06 12.63 -3.24
CA ALA A 359 33.32 13.63 -2.20
C ALA A 359 33.19 15.05 -2.79
N PRO A 360 32.78 16.07 -2.01
CA PRO A 360 32.63 17.42 -2.53
C PRO A 360 33.98 18.00 -2.94
N ALA A 361 34.09 18.46 -4.18
CA ALA A 361 35.26 19.16 -4.67
C ALA A 361 35.39 20.52 -3.98
N SER A 362 36.42 20.67 -3.13
CA SER A 362 36.85 21.98 -2.63
C SER A 362 37.47 22.79 -3.77
N ALA A 363 36.94 23.99 -3.98
CA ALA A 363 37.48 24.97 -4.91
C ALA A 363 38.88 25.44 -4.48
N ALA A 364 39.85 25.39 -5.40
CA ALA A 364 41.09 26.17 -5.31
C ALA A 364 41.66 26.45 -6.71
N ALA A 365 41.54 27.73 -7.10
CA ALA A 365 42.32 28.57 -8.01
C ALA A 365 43.25 27.98 -9.11
N SER A 366 43.06 28.54 -10.31
CA SER A 366 43.96 28.67 -11.47
C SER A 366 45.35 29.24 -11.06
N ALA A 367 46.51 29.04 -11.69
CA ALA A 367 47.00 28.68 -13.04
C ALA A 367 48.55 28.43 -12.94
N PRO A 368 49.38 28.42 -14.02
CA PRO A 368 49.34 27.75 -15.32
C PRO A 368 50.57 26.85 -15.59
N ALA A 369 50.55 26.20 -16.76
CA ALA A 369 51.48 25.19 -17.27
C ALA A 369 52.92 25.66 -17.57
N THR A 370 53.88 24.74 -17.40
CA THR A 370 55.19 24.77 -18.08
C THR A 370 55.65 23.36 -18.46
N ALA A 371 56.39 23.30 -19.56
CA ALA A 371 56.62 22.18 -20.45
C ALA A 371 57.61 21.10 -19.96
N ALA A 372 57.57 19.95 -20.64
CA ALA A 372 58.49 18.81 -20.56
C ALA A 372 59.95 19.17 -20.86
N PRO A 373 60.92 18.25 -20.62
CA PRO A 373 61.32 17.36 -21.73
C PRO A 373 61.81 15.93 -21.36
N THR A 374 61.63 15.01 -22.33
CA THR A 374 62.48 13.90 -22.83
C THR A 374 63.32 13.00 -21.90
N GLY A 375 63.23 11.66 -22.13
CA GLY A 375 63.90 10.53 -21.44
C GLY A 375 65.44 10.39 -21.64
N PRO A 376 66.07 9.19 -21.70
CA PRO A 376 65.54 7.82 -21.82
C PRO A 376 66.19 6.71 -20.92
N ALA A 377 65.58 5.51 -20.97
CA ALA A 377 66.15 4.14 -20.89
C ALA A 377 67.08 3.69 -19.72
N ALA A 378 66.72 2.58 -19.05
CA ALA A 378 67.50 1.32 -19.08
C ALA A 378 66.93 0.20 -18.18
N SER A 379 66.75 -0.96 -18.83
CA SER A 379 66.73 -2.38 -18.48
C SER A 379 66.92 -2.94 -17.05
N SER A 380 66.27 -4.11 -16.86
CA SER A 380 66.66 -5.35 -16.10
C SER A 380 65.75 -5.70 -14.91
N ALA A 381 65.44 -6.94 -14.56
CA ALA A 381 65.49 -8.27 -15.17
C ALA A 381 64.48 -9.15 -14.37
N SER A 382 63.85 -10.12 -15.03
CA SER A 382 63.08 -11.24 -14.44
C SER A 382 64.04 -12.25 -13.76
N PRO A 383 63.63 -13.25 -12.94
CA PRO A 383 62.55 -14.20 -13.26
C PRO A 383 61.69 -14.76 -12.09
N ALA A 384 60.60 -15.42 -12.48
CA ALA A 384 59.82 -16.39 -11.69
C ALA A 384 60.63 -17.67 -11.39
N PRO A 385 60.13 -18.58 -10.51
CA PRO A 385 59.42 -19.73 -11.06
C PRO A 385 58.24 -20.27 -10.22
N ALA A 386 57.22 -20.78 -10.92
CA ALA A 386 56.41 -21.96 -10.55
C ALA A 386 57.02 -23.20 -11.28
N PRO A 387 56.60 -24.49 -11.14
CA PRO A 387 55.30 -25.07 -10.72
C PRO A 387 55.48 -26.27 -9.73
N VAL A 388 54.49 -27.12 -9.38
CA VAL A 388 54.15 -28.41 -10.04
C VAL A 388 52.76 -28.95 -9.60
N LYS A 389 52.10 -29.66 -10.53
CA LYS A 389 50.83 -30.43 -10.48
C LYS A 389 50.94 -31.85 -9.87
N SER A 390 49.79 -32.46 -9.53
CA SER A 390 49.31 -33.79 -10.00
C SER A 390 47.88 -34.03 -9.48
N ALA A 391 46.82 -34.22 -10.29
CA ALA A 391 46.37 -35.42 -11.03
C ALA A 391 46.01 -36.60 -10.10
N SER A 392 44.88 -37.34 -10.18
CA SER A 392 44.00 -37.73 -11.29
C SER A 392 42.72 -38.45 -10.77
N GLY A 393 41.67 -38.61 -11.60
CA GLY A 393 40.58 -39.57 -11.32
C GLY A 393 39.30 -39.51 -12.17
N LYS A 394 39.35 -40.00 -13.42
CA LYS A 394 38.33 -40.73 -14.26
C LYS A 394 36.82 -40.43 -14.07
N SER A 395 36.14 -39.81 -15.05
CA SER A 395 35.43 -40.36 -16.25
C SER A 395 34.04 -41.00 -16.02
N SER A 396 33.00 -40.45 -16.64
CA SER A 396 32.18 -41.12 -17.68
C SER A 396 30.93 -40.31 -18.04
N SER A 397 30.59 -40.33 -19.33
CA SER A 397 29.44 -39.72 -19.98
C SER A 397 28.27 -40.71 -20.10
N SER A 398 27.02 -40.21 -20.03
CA SER A 398 25.86 -40.68 -20.84
C SER A 398 24.54 -40.00 -20.45
N LEU A 399 23.89 -39.37 -21.44
CA LEU A 399 22.43 -39.23 -21.57
C LEU A 399 21.93 -40.49 -22.30
N PRO A 400 20.68 -41.00 -22.10
CA PRO A 400 19.50 -40.35 -22.69
C PRO A 400 18.09 -40.56 -22.03
N LEU A 401 17.16 -39.68 -22.45
CA LEU A 401 15.72 -39.85 -22.79
C LEU A 401 14.61 -40.17 -21.75
N ILE A 402 13.73 -39.16 -21.56
CA ILE A 402 12.28 -39.14 -21.89
C ILE A 402 11.54 -40.48 -21.78
N ILE A 403 10.86 -40.74 -20.64
CA ILE A 403 9.47 -41.25 -20.55
C ILE A 403 8.94 -40.83 -19.18
N GLY A 404 8.19 -39.72 -19.10
CA GLY A 404 7.60 -39.25 -17.84
C GLY A 404 6.57 -38.14 -17.98
N GLY A 405 6.63 -37.38 -19.10
CA GLY A 405 5.70 -36.27 -19.35
C GLY A 405 4.33 -36.68 -19.94
N ALA A 406 4.19 -37.86 -20.53
CA ALA A 406 2.97 -38.20 -21.28
C ALA A 406 1.82 -38.75 -20.41
N VAL A 407 2.10 -39.28 -19.21
CA VAL A 407 1.05 -39.87 -18.35
C VAL A 407 0.38 -38.82 -17.46
N LEU A 408 1.08 -37.75 -17.10
CA LEU A 408 0.52 -36.63 -16.33
C LEU A 408 -0.38 -35.72 -17.18
N ALA A 409 -0.09 -35.54 -18.47
CA ALA A 409 -0.91 -34.73 -19.37
C ALA A 409 -2.30 -35.36 -19.65
N VAL A 410 -2.40 -36.69 -19.75
CA VAL A 410 -3.67 -37.38 -20.03
C VAL A 410 -4.62 -37.37 -18.82
N LEU A 411 -4.09 -37.38 -17.60
CA LEU A 411 -4.90 -37.34 -16.38
C LEU A 411 -5.47 -35.93 -16.08
N VAL A 412 -4.73 -34.88 -16.41
CA VAL A 412 -5.18 -33.49 -16.24
C VAL A 412 -6.24 -33.13 -17.29
N ILE A 413 -6.06 -33.55 -18.54
CA ILE A 413 -7.03 -33.28 -19.63
C ILE A 413 -8.34 -34.07 -19.40
N GLY A 414 -8.26 -35.32 -18.91
CA GLY A 414 -9.44 -36.12 -18.57
C GLY A 414 -10.26 -35.55 -17.39
N GLY A 415 -9.58 -35.02 -16.37
CA GLY A 415 -10.22 -34.39 -15.21
C GLY A 415 -10.97 -33.10 -15.54
N VAL A 416 -10.38 -32.25 -16.40
CA VAL A 416 -10.99 -30.99 -16.85
C VAL A 416 -12.20 -31.25 -17.76
N ALA A 417 -12.12 -32.22 -18.66
CA ALA A 417 -13.25 -32.60 -19.52
C ALA A 417 -14.44 -33.18 -18.72
N PHE A 418 -14.16 -34.00 -17.70
CA PHE A 418 -15.21 -34.55 -16.82
C PHE A 418 -15.92 -33.45 -16.01
N PHE A 419 -15.18 -32.45 -15.53
CA PHE A 419 -15.74 -31.34 -14.75
C PHE A 419 -16.59 -30.39 -15.63
N LEU A 420 -16.16 -30.12 -16.86
CA LEU A 420 -16.91 -29.28 -17.81
C LEU A 420 -18.20 -29.95 -18.30
N VAL A 421 -18.20 -31.27 -18.51
CA VAL A 421 -19.42 -32.03 -18.87
C VAL A 421 -20.41 -32.11 -17.71
N ARG A 422 -19.92 -32.22 -16.46
CA ARG A 422 -20.79 -32.22 -15.28
C ARG A 422 -21.40 -30.84 -15.01
N ARG A 423 -20.67 -29.75 -15.25
CA ARG A 423 -21.17 -28.38 -15.13
C ARG A 423 -22.23 -28.04 -16.18
N LYS A 424 -22.13 -28.59 -17.40
CA LYS A 424 -23.18 -28.44 -18.43
C LYS A 424 -24.45 -29.23 -18.15
N ARG A 425 -24.39 -30.32 -17.37
CA ARG A 425 -25.58 -31.12 -16.99
C ARG A 425 -26.31 -30.61 -15.75
N ALA A 426 -25.72 -29.70 -14.98
CA ALA A 426 -26.32 -29.11 -13.78
C ALA A 426 -26.94 -27.72 -14.02
N ALA A 427 -26.93 -27.21 -15.24
CA ALA A 427 -27.56 -25.95 -15.59
C ALA A 427 -29.02 -26.19 -16.02
N THR A 428 -29.94 -26.19 -15.06
CA THR A 428 -31.35 -25.93 -15.35
C THR A 428 -31.50 -24.43 -15.55
N PRO A 429 -32.07 -23.93 -16.67
CA PRO A 429 -32.32 -22.51 -16.84
C PRO A 429 -33.30 -22.02 -15.76
N PRO A 430 -33.11 -20.82 -15.19
CA PRO A 430 -34.06 -20.26 -14.24
C PRO A 430 -35.43 -20.06 -14.90
N ALA A 431 -36.50 -20.33 -14.16
CA ALA A 431 -37.87 -20.07 -14.61
C ALA A 431 -38.05 -18.57 -14.94
N PRO A 432 -38.83 -18.22 -15.97
CA PRO A 432 -39.12 -16.83 -16.29
C PRO A 432 -39.84 -16.16 -15.10
N PRO A 433 -39.61 -14.85 -14.86
CA PRO A 433 -40.26 -14.13 -13.78
C PRO A 433 -41.79 -14.16 -13.96
N ALA A 434 -42.51 -14.38 -12.87
CA ALA A 434 -43.96 -14.27 -12.83
C ALA A 434 -44.38 -12.84 -13.27
N ALA A 435 -45.43 -12.77 -14.09
CA ALA A 435 -46.02 -11.50 -14.52
C ALA A 435 -46.38 -10.64 -13.29
N PRO A 436 -46.17 -9.31 -13.34
CA PRO A 436 -46.47 -8.44 -12.22
C PRO A 436 -47.96 -8.50 -11.89
N TYR A 437 -48.27 -8.86 -10.65
CA TYR A 437 -49.59 -8.68 -10.06
C TYR A 437 -49.97 -7.20 -10.18
N GLY A 438 -51.18 -6.97 -10.70
CA GLY A 438 -51.73 -5.63 -10.89
C GLY A 438 -51.72 -4.83 -9.60
N TYR A 439 -51.45 -3.53 -9.74
CA TYR A 439 -51.63 -2.55 -8.69
C TYR A 439 -53.04 -2.66 -8.10
N PRO A 440 -53.20 -2.65 -6.77
CA PRO A 440 -54.50 -2.40 -6.18
C PRO A 440 -54.97 -1.01 -6.61
N THR A 441 -56.14 -0.96 -7.22
CA THR A 441 -56.87 0.29 -7.49
C THR A 441 -57.02 1.08 -6.18
N PRO A 442 -56.72 2.39 -6.14
CA PRO A 442 -57.03 3.20 -4.98
C PRO A 442 -58.56 3.24 -4.76
N PRO A 443 -59.06 3.22 -3.52
CA PRO A 443 -60.48 3.39 -3.27
C PRO A 443 -60.93 4.77 -3.79
N GLN A 444 -61.97 4.77 -4.62
CA GLN A 444 -62.66 5.97 -5.07
C GLN A 444 -63.21 6.73 -3.85
N MET A 445 -62.74 7.96 -3.63
CA MET A 445 -63.37 8.88 -2.68
C MET A 445 -64.67 9.45 -3.29
N PRO A 446 -65.73 9.61 -2.48
CA PRO A 446 -66.97 10.25 -2.91
C PRO A 446 -66.79 11.77 -3.09
N PRO A 447 -67.62 12.44 -3.91
CA PRO A 447 -67.40 13.84 -4.26
C PRO A 447 -67.82 14.81 -3.14
N GLY A 448 -66.92 15.74 -2.83
CA GLY A 448 -67.23 17.12 -2.47
C GLY A 448 -67.46 17.47 -1.00
N SER A 449 -66.53 18.24 -0.41
CA SER A 449 -66.90 19.42 0.38
C SER A 449 -65.82 20.50 0.25
N ASN A 450 -66.28 21.73 0.02
CA ASN A 450 -65.49 22.94 -0.21
C ASN A 450 -64.73 23.36 1.05
N THR A 451 -63.40 23.51 0.95
CA THR A 451 -62.64 24.45 1.79
C THR A 451 -61.47 25.05 1.00
N THR A 452 -61.41 26.37 1.01
CA THR A 452 -60.43 27.30 0.41
C THR A 452 -58.95 26.99 0.64
N PRO A 453 -58.04 27.17 -0.35
CA PRO A 453 -56.59 27.12 -0.13
C PRO A 453 -56.01 28.47 0.35
N ALA A 454 -55.01 28.39 1.22
CA ALA A 454 -54.18 29.52 1.66
C ALA A 454 -53.18 29.96 0.56
N PRO A 455 -52.68 31.22 0.55
CA PRO A 455 -51.82 31.73 -0.52
C PRO A 455 -50.40 31.17 -0.44
N GLY A 456 -49.91 30.66 -1.58
CA GLY A 456 -48.52 30.22 -1.76
C GLY A 456 -47.54 31.39 -1.89
N PHE A 457 -46.32 31.16 -1.38
CA PHE A 457 -45.17 32.05 -1.54
C PHE A 457 -44.72 32.12 -3.00
N GLY A 458 -44.56 33.33 -3.52
CA GLY A 458 -44.04 33.59 -4.86
C GLY A 458 -42.51 33.42 -4.95
N PRO A 459 -41.97 33.18 -6.16
CA PRO A 459 -40.53 33.04 -6.40
C PRO A 459 -39.78 34.39 -6.31
N PRO A 460 -38.47 34.38 -6.02
CA PRO A 460 -37.69 35.62 -5.85
C PRO A 460 -37.41 36.35 -7.18
N PRO A 461 -37.19 37.67 -7.16
CA PRO A 461 -37.06 38.48 -8.36
C PRO A 461 -35.70 38.33 -9.06
N ALA A 462 -35.72 38.54 -10.38
CA ALA A 462 -34.58 38.48 -11.28
C ALA A 462 -33.60 39.66 -11.13
N PHE A 463 -32.31 39.38 -11.34
CA PHE A 463 -31.22 40.37 -11.38
C PHE A 463 -31.33 41.29 -12.61
N GLY A 464 -31.25 42.61 -12.38
CA GLY A 464 -31.14 43.64 -13.43
C GLY A 464 -29.68 43.99 -13.78
N PRO A 465 -29.40 44.62 -14.95
CA PRO A 465 -28.05 44.77 -15.49
C PRO A 465 -27.39 46.15 -15.25
N GLY A 466 -26.08 46.14 -14.94
CA GLY A 466 -25.08 47.22 -15.11
C GLY A 466 -25.18 48.43 -14.15
N GLN A 467 -24.14 49.09 -13.61
CA GLN A 467 -22.66 49.23 -13.69
C GLN A 467 -22.26 50.11 -12.45
N PRO A 468 -21.00 50.57 -12.20
CA PRO A 468 -19.66 49.97 -12.25
C PRO A 468 -18.88 50.09 -10.89
N TYR A 469 -17.62 49.66 -10.91
CA TYR A 469 -16.62 49.59 -9.83
C TYR A 469 -16.39 50.85 -8.97
N GLY A 470 -16.06 50.58 -7.69
CA GLY A 470 -15.07 51.33 -6.91
C GLY A 470 -15.63 52.11 -5.74
N GLN A 471 -15.37 51.66 -4.50
CA GLN A 471 -15.06 52.46 -3.30
C GLN A 471 -14.75 51.45 -2.18
N GLN A 472 -13.57 51.59 -1.57
CA GLN A 472 -13.07 50.78 -0.46
C GLN A 472 -13.95 50.98 0.78
N GLN A 473 -14.37 49.88 1.43
CA GLN A 473 -14.92 49.96 2.78
C GLN A 473 -13.84 49.65 3.81
N SER A 474 -13.61 50.64 4.66
CA SER A 474 -12.78 50.65 5.85
C SER A 474 -13.33 49.71 6.92
N TYR A 475 -12.44 48.87 7.48
CA TYR A 475 -12.74 48.05 8.65
C TYR A 475 -12.85 48.93 9.92
N PRO A 476 -13.84 48.69 10.80
CA PRO A 476 -13.88 49.35 12.11
C PRO A 476 -12.81 48.77 13.06
N GLN A 477 -12.12 49.71 13.71
CA GLN A 477 -11.08 49.51 14.73
C GLN A 477 -11.61 48.70 15.95
N GLN A 478 -10.80 47.76 16.43
CA GLN A 478 -11.00 47.08 17.72
C GLN A 478 -10.77 48.07 18.89
N PRO A 479 -11.57 48.01 19.97
CA PRO A 479 -11.26 48.74 21.20
C PRO A 479 -10.10 48.09 21.99
N PRO A 480 -9.28 48.87 22.71
CA PRO A 480 -8.06 48.39 23.37
C PRO A 480 -8.34 47.53 24.61
N ALA A 481 -7.43 46.57 24.83
CA ALA A 481 -7.41 45.63 25.94
C ALA A 481 -7.31 46.34 27.31
N GLN A 482 -8.20 45.99 28.23
CA GLN A 482 -8.10 46.36 29.63
C GLN A 482 -7.02 45.49 30.32
N GLY A 483 -6.07 46.18 30.95
CA GLY A 483 -4.95 45.57 31.67
C GLY A 483 -5.39 44.80 32.92
N ASN A 484 -4.73 43.67 33.14
CA ASN A 484 -4.86 42.81 34.30
C ASN A 484 -3.84 43.23 35.38
N PRO A 485 -4.22 43.65 36.60
CA PRO A 485 -3.29 44.13 37.61
C PRO A 485 -3.06 43.09 38.71
N TYR A 486 -2.22 42.08 38.49
CA TYR A 486 -1.60 41.32 39.60
C TYR A 486 -0.21 40.79 39.18
N GLN A 487 0.80 41.61 39.39
CA GLN A 487 2.19 41.17 39.55
C GLN A 487 2.43 40.95 41.05
N GLN A 488 2.80 39.72 41.44
CA GLN A 488 3.42 39.45 42.73
C GLN A 488 4.89 39.07 42.49
N GLN A 489 5.78 39.77 43.17
CA GLN A 489 7.22 39.53 43.22
C GLN A 489 7.55 38.24 44.02
N PRO A 490 8.70 37.60 43.74
CA PRO A 490 9.19 36.45 44.52
C PRO A 490 9.98 36.91 45.77
N PRO A 491 10.00 36.13 46.87
CA PRO A 491 10.84 36.42 48.01
C PRO A 491 12.27 35.91 47.80
N GLN A 492 13.23 36.73 48.20
CA GLN A 492 14.61 36.35 48.47
C GLN A 492 14.72 35.79 49.89
N VAL A 493 15.34 34.61 50.04
CA VAL A 493 16.45 34.28 50.96
C VAL A 493 17.21 33.10 50.35
#